data_AF-A0A1V5JSD1-F1
#
_entry.id   AF-A0A1V5JSD1-F1
#
_cell.length_a   1.000
_cell.length_b   1.000
_cell.length_c   1.000
_cell.angle_alpha   90.00
_cell.angle_beta   90.00
_cell.angle_gamma   90.00
#
_symmetry.space_group_name_H-M   'P 1'
#
loop_
_entity.id
_entity.type
_entity.pdbx_description
1 polymer ?
#
loop_
_entity_poly.entity_id
_entity_poly.type
_entity_poly.pdbx_seq_one_letter_code
_entity_poly.pdbx_strand_id
1 'polypeptide(L)' 'MREGDLLEKDEEELSLVADIKTRKEAGWSLRKIAEWLNGTGAPTKQGGRWHASTVRYVLQNSLYC' A
#
# COMPACT_ATOMS: atom_id res chain seq x y z
N MET A 1 17.18 4.54 16.42
CA MET A 1 17.15 3.47 15.40
C MET A 1 15.76 2.86 15.44
N ARG A 2 15.07 2.74 14.31
CA ARG A 2 13.83 1.96 14.23
C ARG A 2 14.13 0.72 13.40
N GLU A 3 14.61 -0.29 14.10
CA GLU A 3 14.66 -1.68 13.65
C GLU A 3 13.30 -2.29 13.95
N GLY A 4 12.64 -2.80 12.91
CA GLY A 4 11.39 -3.53 13.06
C GLY A 4 10.87 -3.93 11.69
N ASP A 5 10.63 -5.22 11.51
CA ASP A 5 9.75 -5.77 10.47
C ASP A 5 10.27 -5.82 9.02
N LEU A 6 11.56 -6.09 8.80
CA LEU A 6 12.12 -6.03 7.44
C LEU A 6 12.00 -7.29 6.57
N LEU A 7 11.53 -8.45 7.04
CA LEU A 7 11.78 -9.69 6.25
C LEU A 7 10.65 -10.73 6.16
N GLU A 8 9.53 -10.62 6.89
CA GLU A 8 8.43 -11.60 6.76
C GLU A 8 7.22 -11.04 5.96
N LYS A 9 7.24 -9.75 5.61
CA LYS A 9 6.11 -9.02 5.01
C LYS A 9 6.13 -8.91 3.49
N ASP A 10 7.17 -9.42 2.81
CA ASP A 10 7.34 -9.18 1.38
C ASP A 10 6.21 -9.79 0.53
N GLU A 11 5.71 -10.99 0.81
CA GLU A 11 4.66 -11.60 -0.03
C GLU A 11 3.29 -10.90 0.09
N GLU A 12 2.87 -10.57 1.32
CA GLU A 12 1.61 -9.85 1.54
C GLU A 12 1.68 -8.40 1.05
N GLU A 13 2.82 -7.72 1.26
CA GLU A 13 3.04 -6.34 0.80
C GLU A 13 3.09 -6.28 -0.73
N LEU A 14 3.72 -7.25 -1.42
CA LEU A 14 3.74 -7.36 -2.87
C LEU A 14 2.35 -7.65 -3.46
N SER A 15 1.60 -8.58 -2.85
CA SER A 15 0.22 -8.87 -3.26
C SER A 15 -0.67 -7.63 -3.14
N LEU A 16 -0.53 -6.89 -2.03
CA LEU A 16 -1.25 -5.63 -1.82
C LEU A 16 -0.87 -4.56 -2.85
N VAL A 17 0.42 -4.46 -3.22
CA VAL A 17 0.87 -3.54 -4.26
C VAL A 17 0.27 -3.90 -5.62
N ALA A 18 0.23 -5.18 -5.98
CA ALA A 18 -0.41 -5.65 -7.20
C ALA A 18 -1.90 -5.29 -7.25
N ASP A 19 -2.59 -5.44 -6.11
CA ASP A 19 -3.98 -5.04 -5.91
C ASP A 19 -4.21 -3.52 -6.09
N ILE A 20 -3.27 -2.71 -5.59
CA ILE A 20 -3.27 -1.25 -5.74
C ILE A 20 -3.08 -0.86 -7.21
N LYS A 21 -2.13 -1.49 -7.92
CA LYS A 21 -1.87 -1.26 -9.35
C LYS A 21 -3.11 -1.61 -10.18
N THR A 22 -3.68 -2.80 -9.97
CA THR A 22 -4.89 -3.26 -10.67
C THR A 22 -6.06 -2.29 -10.50
N ARG A 23 -6.32 -1.80 -9.28
CA ARG A 23 -7.39 -0.82 -9.03
C ARG A 23 -7.09 0.53 -9.68
N LYS A 24 -5.82 0.94 -9.70
CA LYS A 24 -5.41 2.18 -10.36
C LYS A 24 -5.62 2.11 -11.87
N GLU A 25 -5.29 0.98 -12.49
CA GLU A 25 -5.54 0.71 -13.91
C GLU A 25 -7.04 0.61 -14.22
N ALA A 26 -7.84 0.08 -13.30
CA ALA A 26 -9.30 0.13 -13.36
C ALA A 26 -9.91 1.54 -13.20
N GLY A 27 -9.08 2.59 -13.14
CA GLY A 27 -9.53 3.99 -13.09
C GLY A 27 -9.84 4.52 -11.69
N TRP A 28 -9.47 3.79 -10.63
CA TRP A 28 -9.73 4.27 -9.27
C TRP A 28 -8.86 5.48 -8.92
N SER A 29 -9.43 6.42 -8.17
CA SER A 29 -8.67 7.55 -7.62
C SER A 29 -7.81 7.08 -6.44
N LEU A 30 -6.69 7.77 -6.21
CA LEU A 30 -5.78 7.47 -5.09
C LEU A 30 -6.51 7.51 -3.73
N ARG A 31 -7.49 8.41 -3.59
CA ARG A 31 -8.33 8.53 -2.40
C ARG A 31 -9.22 7.30 -2.21
N LYS A 32 -9.85 6.82 -3.28
CA LYS A 32 -10.70 5.61 -3.27
C LYS A 32 -9.89 4.36 -2.94
N ILE A 33 -8.68 4.25 -3.48
CA ILE A 33 -7.76 3.15 -3.15
C ILE A 33 -7.35 3.21 -1.67
N ALA A 34 -7.03 4.40 -1.16
CA ALA A 34 -6.72 4.57 0.26
C ALA A 34 -7.91 4.22 1.18
N GLU A 35 -9.14 4.61 0.83
CA GLU A 35 -10.35 4.23 1.56
C GLU A 35 -10.56 2.71 1.55
N TRP A 36 -10.34 2.06 0.40
CA TRP A 36 -10.39 0.59 0.30
C TRP A 36 -9.35 -0.09 1.19
N LEU A 37 -8.09 0.37 1.17
CA LEU A 37 -7.01 -0.16 2.02
C LEU A 37 -7.28 0.01 3.52
N ASN A 38 -7.91 1.13 3.89
CA ASN A 38 -8.36 1.36 5.26
C ASN A 38 -9.51 0.42 5.66
N GLY A 39 -10.37 0.06 4.69
CA GLY A 39 -11.51 -0.84 4.90
C GLY A 39 -11.13 -2.32 4.93
N THR A 40 -10.06 -2.73 4.24
CA THR A 40 -9.56 -4.11 4.25
C THR A 40 -8.75 -4.45 5.49
N GLY A 41 -8.40 -3.47 6.33
CA GLY A 41 -7.61 -3.69 7.54
C GLY A 41 -6.12 -3.92 7.25
N ALA A 42 -5.64 -3.55 6.06
CA ALA A 42 -4.24 -3.70 5.68
C ALA A 42 -3.34 -2.92 6.67
N PRO A 43 -2.47 -3.60 7.43
CA PRO A 43 -1.68 -2.96 8.48
C PRO A 43 -0.67 -2.01 7.85
N THR A 44 -0.82 -0.71 8.10
CA THR A 44 0.26 0.22 7.76
C THR A 44 1.43 0.00 8.72
N LYS A 45 2.67 0.20 8.24
CA LYS A 45 3.93 0.09 9.02
C LYS A 45 3.97 0.90 10.33
N GLN A 46 3.00 1.77 10.59
CA GLN A 46 2.88 2.55 11.84
C GLN A 46 1.50 2.47 12.51
N GLY A 47 0.63 1.54 12.11
CA GLY A 47 -0.73 1.43 12.66
C GLY A 47 -1.64 2.64 12.35
N GLY A 48 -1.25 3.47 11.38
CA GLY A 48 -2.02 4.60 10.87
C GLY A 48 -2.93 4.25 9.70
N ARG A 49 -3.69 5.24 9.21
CA ARG A 49 -4.56 5.09 8.04
C ARG A 49 -3.74 5.19 6.74
N TRP A 50 -4.18 4.48 5.70
CA TRP A 50 -3.71 4.70 4.35
C TRP A 50 -4.14 6.08 3.87
N HIS A 51 -3.17 6.88 3.43
CA HIS A 51 -3.41 8.17 2.80
C HIS A 51 -3.15 8.10 1.29
N ALA A 52 -3.81 8.96 0.52
CA ALA A 52 -3.60 9.03 -0.93
C ALA A 52 -2.12 9.32 -1.31
N SER A 53 -1.40 10.06 -0.46
CA SER A 53 0.04 10.29 -0.58
C SER A 53 0.85 9.00 -0.41
N THR A 54 0.47 8.13 0.52
CA THR A 54 1.09 6.81 0.70
C THR A 54 0.84 5.91 -0.51
N VAL A 55 -0.39 5.88 -1.04
CA VAL A 55 -0.71 5.13 -2.27
C VAL A 55 0.12 5.64 -3.45
N ARG A 56 0.27 6.96 -3.59
CA ARG A 56 1.14 7.55 -4.61
C ARG A 56 2.59 7.14 -4.43
N TYR A 57 3.11 7.14 -3.20
CA TYR A 57 4.47 6.72 -2.91
C TYR A 57 4.69 5.25 -3.31
N VAL A 58 3.77 4.35 -2.94
CA VAL A 58 3.84 2.93 -3.31
C VAL A 58 3.85 2.74 -4.83
N LEU A 59 2.98 3.46 -5.55
CA LEU A 59 2.93 3.39 -7.02
C LEU A 59 4.17 3.97 -7.72
N GLN A 60 4.88 4.89 -7.08
CA GLN A 60 6.06 5.55 -7.65
C GLN A 60 7.38 4.92 -7.22
N ASN A 61 7.36 4.09 -6.18
CA ASN A 61 8.57 3.51 -5.61
C ASN A 61 8.97 2.25 -6.40
N SER A 62 10.12 2.32 -7.06
CA SER A 62 10.70 1.23 -7.85
C SER A 62 11.10 0.00 -7.02
N LEU A 63 11.08 0.08 -5.69
CA LEU A 63 11.27 -1.07 -4.80
C LEU A 63 10.13 -2.10 -4.89
N TYR A 64 8.96 -1.70 -5.42
CA TYR A 64 7.81 -2.58 -5.63
C TYR A 64 7.45 -2.72 -7.13
N CYS A 65 8.40 -2.43 -8.01
CA CYS A 65 8.29 -2.70 -9.45
C CYS A 65 8.83 -4.08 -9.80
#